data_AF-A0A1E4JT19-F1
#
_entry.id   AF-A0A1E4JT19-F1
#
_cell.length_a   1.000
_cell.length_b   1.000
_cell.length_c   1.000
_cell.angle_alpha   90.00
_cell.angle_beta   90.00
_cell.angle_gamma   90.00
#
_symmetry.space_group_name_H-M   'P 1'
#
loop_
_entity.id
_entity.type
_entity.pdbx_description
1 polymer ?
#
loop_
_entity_poly.entity_id
_entity_poly.type
_entity_poly.pdbx_seq_one_letter_code
_entity_poly.pdbx_strand_id
1 'polypeptide(L)'
;MAYIEINGGVNVFDLEIAGMADSDGVMGRPPLGMKPTTIRLSADTIRRIEALVGNRRLALFIREAVENELQRREKPEPPKD
;
A
#
# COMPACT_ATOMS: atom_id res chain seq x y z
N MET A 1 13.38 7.04 -11.66
CA MET A 1 13.72 7.11 -10.22
C MET A 1 13.31 8.45 -9.65
N ALA A 2 12.39 8.45 -8.69
CA ALA A 2 11.98 9.66 -7.97
C ALA A 2 12.51 9.60 -6.53
N TYR A 3 12.89 10.75 -5.99
CA TYR A 3 13.31 10.87 -4.59
C TYR A 3 12.29 11.73 -3.86
N ILE A 4 11.79 11.26 -2.74
CA ILE A 4 10.95 12.07 -1.85
C ILE A 4 11.61 12.02 -0.47
N GLU A 5 11.81 13.20 0.11
CA GLU A 5 12.26 13.34 1.49
C GLU A 5 11.08 13.08 2.43
N ILE A 6 11.22 12.08 3.28
CA ILE A 6 10.29 11.83 4.38
C ILE A 6 11.13 11.69 5.63
N ASN A 7 10.89 12.55 6.63
CA ASN A 7 11.56 12.55 7.93
C ASN A 7 13.11 12.56 7.85
N GLY A 8 13.68 13.39 6.98
CA GLY A 8 15.14 13.59 6.89
C GLY A 8 15.93 12.45 6.22
N GLY A 9 15.25 11.47 5.64
CA GLY A 9 15.86 10.46 4.77
C GLY A 9 15.55 10.73 3.30
N VAL A 10 16.59 10.79 2.45
CA VAL A 10 16.45 10.74 1.00
C VAL A 10 16.13 9.30 0.61
N ASN A 11 14.89 9.03 0.19
CA ASN A 11 14.44 7.68 -0.13
C ASN A 11 14.26 7.53 -1.64
N VAL A 12 14.86 6.47 -2.18
CA VAL A 12 14.67 6.04 -3.57
C VAL A 12 13.26 5.45 -3.70
N PHE A 13 12.41 6.08 -4.51
CA PHE A 13 11.17 5.51 -5.02
C PHE A 13 11.44 5.02 -6.43
N ASP A 14 11.45 3.70 -6.60
CA ASP A 14 11.43 3.10 -7.93
C ASP A 14 9.97 3.01 -8.40
N LEU A 15 9.51 4.03 -9.12
CA LEU A 15 8.21 4.03 -9.80
C LEU A 15 8.19 3.05 -10.98
N GLU A 16 9.33 2.48 -11.36
CA GLU A 16 9.46 1.49 -12.41
C GLU A 16 9.90 0.13 -11.84
N ILE A 17 8.93 -0.67 -11.42
CA ILE A 17 8.94 -2.08 -11.82
C ILE A 17 7.83 -2.21 -12.87
N ALA A 18 8.20 -1.85 -14.10
CA ALA A 18 7.53 -2.34 -15.30
C ALA A 18 7.98 -3.80 -15.46
N GLY A 19 7.21 -4.72 -14.88
CA GLY A 19 7.56 -6.13 -14.91
C GLY A 19 6.54 -6.96 -14.14
N MET A 20 5.42 -7.23 -14.81
CA MET A 20 4.41 -8.21 -14.43
C MET A 20 3.52 -7.78 -13.24
N ALA A 21 2.30 -7.30 -13.56
CA ALA A 21 1.15 -7.82 -12.83
C ALA A 21 1.28 -9.35 -12.84
N ASP A 22 0.98 -10.05 -11.74
CA ASP A 22 1.07 -11.52 -11.68
C ASP A 22 0.44 -12.12 -12.94
N SER A 23 1.28 -12.49 -13.90
CA SER A 23 0.88 -13.14 -15.14
C SER A 23 1.18 -14.60 -14.87
N ASP A 24 0.16 -15.33 -14.44
CA ASP A 24 0.20 -16.75 -14.10
C ASP A 24 0.42 -17.65 -15.33
N GLY A 25 1.58 -17.51 -15.97
CA GLY A 25 1.94 -18.32 -17.13
C GLY A 25 2.30 -19.77 -16.80
N VAL A 26 2.41 -20.18 -15.53
CA VAL A 26 3.01 -21.49 -15.18
C VAL A 26 2.34 -22.25 -14.01
N MET A 27 1.59 -21.60 -13.11
CA MET A 27 0.98 -22.28 -11.96
C MET A 27 -0.50 -21.94 -11.88
N GLY A 28 -1.38 -22.94 -11.78
CA GLY A 28 -2.85 -22.82 -11.86
C GLY A 28 -3.55 -22.05 -10.73
N ARG A 29 -2.89 -21.07 -10.12
CA ARG A 29 -3.52 -20.09 -9.24
C ARG A 29 -3.99 -18.92 -10.11
N PRO A 30 -5.26 -18.48 -10.01
CA PRO A 30 -5.71 -17.27 -10.66
C PRO A 30 -4.98 -16.03 -10.12
N PRO A 31 -4.78 -14.99 -10.95
CA PRO A 31 -4.01 -13.83 -10.56
C PRO A 31 -4.78 -13.01 -9.55
N LEU A 32 -4.07 -12.42 -8.58
CA LEU A 32 -4.71 -11.64 -7.51
C LEU A 32 -5.28 -10.30 -8.03
N GLY A 33 -4.98 -9.92 -9.29
CA GLY A 33 -5.41 -8.66 -9.88
C GLY A 33 -4.82 -7.42 -9.20
N MET A 34 -3.79 -7.60 -8.36
CA MET A 34 -3.16 -6.54 -7.58
C MET A 34 -1.70 -6.37 -8.02
N LYS A 35 -1.25 -5.11 -8.13
CA LYS A 35 0.17 -4.81 -8.35
C LYS A 35 0.91 -4.78 -7.00
N PRO A 36 2.00 -5.52 -6.82
CA PRO A 36 2.79 -5.45 -5.59
C PRO A 36 3.38 -4.05 -5.44
N THR A 37 3.24 -3.48 -4.24
CA THR A 37 3.79 -2.16 -3.90
C THR A 37 4.60 -2.29 -2.62
N THR A 38 5.89 -1.94 -2.69
CA THR A 38 6.78 -1.92 -1.53
C THR A 38 6.69 -0.56 -0.85
N ILE A 39 6.29 -0.55 0.43
CA ILE A 39 6.27 0.66 1.26
C ILE A 39 7.18 0.50 2.48
N ARG A 40 7.77 1.61 2.93
CA ARG A 40 8.60 1.65 4.14
C ARG A 40 7.78 2.23 5.27
N LEU A 41 7.71 1.50 6.38
CA LEU A 41 7.10 1.93 7.63
C LEU A 41 8.15 1.83 8.74
N SER A 42 8.05 2.67 9.77
CA SER A 42 8.93 2.52 10.93
C SER A 42 8.68 1.20 11.65
N ALA A 43 9.71 0.63 12.28
CA ALA A 43 9.58 -0.61 13.04
C ALA A 43 8.49 -0.51 14.12
N ASP A 44 8.38 0.65 14.78
CA ASP A 44 7.35 0.90 15.78
C ASP A 44 5.94 0.92 15.18
N THR A 45 5.78 1.45 13.96
CA THR A 45 4.49 1.42 13.25
C THR A 45 4.09 -0.02 12.91
N ILE A 46 5.02 -0.81 12.40
CA ILE A 46 4.78 -2.23 12.08
C ILE A 46 4.35 -2.98 13.33
N ARG A 47 5.10 -2.82 14.45
CA ARG A 47 4.75 -3.44 15.74
C ARG A 47 3.36 -3.04 16.24
N ARG A 48 3.01 -1.76 16.12
CA ARG A 48 1.67 -1.26 16.50
C ARG A 48 0.58 -1.91 15.68
N ILE A 49 0.78 -2.08 14.37
CA ILE A 49 -0.20 -2.75 13.50
C ILE A 49 -0.30 -4.23 13.87
N GLU A 50 0.83 -4.93 14.00
CA GLU A 50 0.85 -6.35 14.38
C GLU A 50 0.16 -6.61 15.73
N ALA A 51 0.33 -5.72 16.70
CA ALA A 51 -0.36 -5.80 17.99
C ALA A 51 -1.89 -5.65 17.86
N LEU A 52 -2.37 -4.87 16.89
CA LEU A 52 -3.80 -4.62 16.66
C LEU A 52 -4.48 -5.72 15.86
N VAL A 53 -3.87 -6.17 14.77
CA VAL A 53 -4.50 -7.10 13.82
C VAL A 53 -3.96 -8.53 13.90
N GLY A 54 -2.88 -8.74 14.64
CA GLY A 54 -2.18 -10.01 14.73
C GLY A 54 -1.24 -10.26 13.54
N ASN A 55 -0.48 -11.33 13.67
CA ASN A 55 0.51 -11.73 12.67
C ASN A 55 -0.16 -12.08 11.33
N ARG A 56 0.49 -11.77 10.21
CA ARG A 56 0.02 -12.01 8.81
C ARG A 56 -1.14 -11.14 8.32
N ARG A 57 -1.66 -10.22 9.12
CA ARG A 57 -2.75 -9.30 8.72
C ARG A 57 -2.30 -7.88 8.37
N LEU A 58 -0.99 -7.60 8.44
CA LEU A 58 -0.39 -6.30 8.11
C LEU A 58 -0.81 -5.80 6.71
N ALA A 59 -0.70 -6.64 5.69
CA ALA A 59 -1.03 -6.26 4.31
C ALA A 59 -2.53 -5.99 4.12
N LEU A 60 -3.40 -6.74 4.81
CA LEU A 60 -4.84 -6.49 4.77
C LEU A 60 -5.18 -5.16 5.44
N PHE A 61 -4.63 -4.90 6.62
CA PHE A 61 -4.81 -3.65 7.35
C PHE A 61 -4.41 -2.43 6.52
N ILE A 62 -3.24 -2.49 5.86
CA ILE A 62 -2.74 -1.38 5.03
C ILE A 62 -3.65 -1.16 3.83
N ARG A 63 -4.11 -2.22 3.15
CA ARG A 63 -5.05 -2.09 2.02
C ARG A 63 -6.37 -1.44 2.45
N GLU A 64 -7.00 -1.95 3.51
CA GLU A 64 -8.25 -1.39 4.02
C GLU A 64 -8.10 0.07 4.44
N ALA A 65 -6.98 0.42 5.10
CA ALA A 65 -6.70 1.81 5.47
C ALA A 65 -6.58 2.74 4.25
N VAL A 66 -5.94 2.28 3.18
CA VAL A 66 -5.81 3.05 1.92
C VAL A 66 -7.17 3.22 1.24
N GLU A 67 -7.95 2.15 1.08
CA GLU A 67 -9.28 2.21 0.45
C GLU A 67 -10.24 3.13 1.22
N ASN A 68 -10.24 3.04 2.55
CA ASN A 68 -11.04 3.91 3.40
C ASN A 68 -10.64 5.39 3.27
N GLU A 69 -9.34 5.67 3.14
CA GLU A 69 -8.83 7.02 2.97
C GLU A 69 -9.14 7.59 1.58
N LEU A 70 -9.08 6.77 0.52
CA LEU A 70 -9.53 7.14 -0.83
C LEU A 70 -11.01 7.49 -0.80
N GLN A 71 -11.85 6.60 -0.25
CA GLN A 71 -13.28 6.84 -0.14
C GLN A 71 -13.60 8.12 0.65
N ARG A 72 -12.82 8.45 1.69
CA ARG A 72 -13.00 9.68 2.46
C ARG A 72 -12.71 10.93 1.63
N ARG A 73 -11.69 10.90 0.78
CA ARG A 73 -11.26 12.04 -0.05
C ARG A 73 -12.05 12.20 -1.34
N GLU A 74 -12.55 11.10 -1.88
CA GLU A 74 -13.33 11.08 -3.11
C GLU A 74 -14.80 11.44 -2.91
N LYS A 75 -15.28 11.44 -1.65
CA LYS A 75 -16.60 11.99 -1.34
C LYS A 75 -16.59 13.49 -1.63
N PRO A 76 -17.40 13.98 -2.59
CA PRO A 76 -17.53 15.41 -2.80
C PRO A 76 -18.01 16.07 -1.51
N GLU A 77 -17.44 17.23 -1.16
CA GLU A 77 -17.96 18.03 -0.06
C GLU A 77 -19.48 18.21 -0.28
N PRO A 78 -20.33 17.98 0.76
CA PRO A 78 -21.73 18.34 0.64
C PRO A 78 -21.81 19.83 0.26
N PRO A 79 -22.75 20.21 -0.62
CA PRO A 79 -22.93 21.62 -0.99
C PRO A 79 -23.00 22.47 0.28
N LYS A 80 -22.15 23.49 0.35
CA LYS A 80 -22.24 24.51 1.39
C LYS A 80 -23.39 25.42 0.96
N ASP A 81 -24.56 25.24 1.58
CA ASP A 81 -25.68 26.18 1.51
C ASP A 81 -25.32 27.51 2.20
#